data_AF-A0A366FE01-F1
#
_entry.id   AF-A0A366FE01-F1
#
_cell.length_a   1.000
_cell.length_b   1.000
_cell.length_c   1.000
_cell.angle_alpha   90.00
_cell.angle_beta   90.00
_cell.angle_gamma   90.00
#
_symmetry.space_group_name_H-M   'P 1'
#
loop_
_entity.id
_entity.type
_entity.pdbx_description
1 polymer ?
#
loop_
_entity_poly.entity_id
_entity_poly.type
_entity_poly.pdbx_seq_one_letter_code
_entity_poly.pdbx_strand_id
1 'polypeptide(L)'
;MDPDAAADGVLVGAARLRGALPRTWEASLSEREALAPRPGRASVDAAELAAARLTLAGKPLAVLTAGGRGNDAGPAQAWREGHDRIAALSTRGRNTIIANAGHTIQVDQPRAVIAAVRSVVEAARGE
;
A
#
# COMPACT_ATOMS: atom_id res chain seq x y z
N MET A 1 19.11 30.56 -23.69
CA MET A 1 19.35 29.22 -23.13
C MET A 1 18.36 28.32 -23.84
N ASP A 2 18.84 27.39 -24.65
CA ASP A 2 18.01 26.55 -25.52
C ASP A 2 17.30 25.47 -24.67
N PRO A 3 15.96 25.49 -24.56
CA PRO A 3 15.22 24.54 -23.76
C PRO A 3 15.29 23.09 -24.29
N ASP A 4 15.54 22.90 -25.59
CA ASP A 4 15.64 21.57 -26.20
C ASP A 4 16.97 20.88 -25.84
N ALA A 5 18.06 21.65 -25.74
CA ALA A 5 19.36 21.13 -25.29
C ALA A 5 19.33 20.62 -23.82
N ALA A 6 18.48 21.21 -22.98
CA ALA A 6 18.28 20.78 -21.60
C ALA A 6 17.40 19.51 -21.52
N ALA A 7 16.37 19.42 -22.36
CA ALA A 7 15.53 18.23 -22.47
C ALA A 7 16.32 17.01 -22.99
N ASP A 8 17.17 17.21 -24.00
CA ASP A 8 18.07 16.18 -24.53
C ASP A 8 19.09 15.71 -23.49
N GLY A 9 19.64 16.62 -22.69
CA GLY A 9 20.55 16.27 -21.59
C GLY A 9 19.90 15.37 -20.52
N VAL A 10 18.63 15.64 -20.20
CA VAL A 10 17.84 14.83 -19.24
C VAL A 10 17.53 13.45 -19.82
N LEU A 11 17.17 13.38 -21.11
CA LEU A 11 16.88 12.11 -21.79
C LEU A 11 18.13 11.25 -21.98
N VAL A 12 19.27 11.85 -22.33
CA VAL A 12 20.57 11.16 -22.45
C VAL A 12 21.08 10.71 -21.07
N GLY A 13 20.87 11.51 -20.02
CA GLY A 13 21.18 11.14 -18.64
C GLY A 13 20.35 9.93 -18.16
N ALA A 14 19.04 9.93 -18.43
CA ALA A 14 18.15 8.83 -18.11
C ALA A 14 18.50 7.55 -18.89
N ALA A 15 18.88 7.67 -20.18
CA ALA A 15 19.32 6.54 -21.00
C ALA A 15 20.64 5.92 -20.49
N ARG A 16 21.58 6.74 -20.00
CA ARG A 16 22.85 6.26 -19.41
C ARG A 16 22.65 5.54 -18.08
N LEU A 17 21.75 6.05 -17.23
CA LEU A 17 21.39 5.38 -15.97
C LEU A 17 20.67 4.04 -16.22
N ARG A 18 19.85 3.96 -17.28
CA ARG A 18 19.21 2.71 -17.73
C ARG A 18 20.21 1.65 -18.19
N GLY A 19 21.31 2.06 -18.81
CA GLY A 19 22.34 1.15 -19.34
C GLY A 19 23.39 0.69 -18.32
N ALA A 20 23.67 1.47 -17.29
CA ALA A 20 24.78 1.21 -16.38
C ALA A 20 24.45 0.22 -15.25
N LEU A 21 23.20 0.16 -14.78
CA LEU A 21 22.76 -0.71 -13.67
C LEU A 21 21.29 -1.16 -13.87
N PRO A 22 21.01 -2.12 -14.77
CA PRO A 22 19.65 -2.52 -15.12
C PRO A 22 18.79 -2.91 -13.90
N ARG A 23 19.39 -3.60 -12.93
CA ARG A 23 18.73 -4.07 -11.71
C ARG A 23 18.32 -2.95 -10.75
N THR A 24 19.09 -1.85 -10.67
CA THR A 24 18.72 -0.73 -9.80
C THR A 24 17.69 0.17 -10.45
N TRP A 25 17.65 0.22 -11.79
CA TRP A 25 16.62 0.94 -12.54
C TRP A 25 15.25 0.26 -12.41
N GLU A 26 15.19 -1.06 -12.55
CA GLU A 26 13.96 -1.83 -12.33
C GLU A 26 13.47 -1.71 -10.89
N ALA A 27 14.36 -1.81 -9.90
CA ALA A 27 14.03 -1.58 -8.51
C ALA A 27 13.51 -0.15 -8.26
N SER A 28 14.20 0.87 -8.80
CA SER A 28 13.77 2.28 -8.65
C SER A 28 12.44 2.57 -9.35
N LEU A 29 12.17 1.92 -10.48
CA LEU A 29 10.87 2.01 -11.14
C LEU A 29 9.78 1.32 -10.31
N SER A 30 10.05 0.13 -9.78
CA SER A 30 9.11 -0.58 -8.90
C SER A 30 8.77 0.25 -7.66
N GLU A 31 9.78 0.83 -7.00
CA GLU A 31 9.59 1.71 -5.84
C GLU A 31 8.71 2.92 -6.19
N ARG A 32 8.94 3.56 -7.34
CA ARG A 32 8.15 4.72 -7.78
C ARG A 32 6.73 4.34 -8.19
N GLU A 33 6.53 3.17 -8.80
CA GLU A 33 5.20 2.66 -9.15
C GLU A 33 4.41 2.20 -7.92
N ALA A 34 5.09 1.71 -6.87
CA ALA A 34 4.46 1.36 -5.60
C ALA A 34 3.99 2.60 -4.83
N LEU A 35 4.77 3.69 -4.84
CA LEU A 35 4.45 4.95 -4.16
C LEU A 35 3.45 5.82 -4.93
N ALA A 36 3.36 5.67 -6.25
CA ALA A 36 2.44 6.40 -7.12
C ALA A 36 1.79 5.45 -8.14
N PRO A 37 0.85 4.58 -7.68
CA PRO A 37 0.22 3.60 -8.57
C PRO A 37 -0.53 4.33 -9.68
N ARG A 38 -0.28 3.91 -10.94
CA ARG A 38 -1.06 4.41 -12.08
C ARG A 38 -2.52 3.95 -11.92
N PRO A 39 -3.51 4.82 -12.15
CA PRO A 39 -4.91 4.42 -12.12
C PRO A 39 -5.15 3.20 -13.03
N GLY A 40 -5.74 2.13 -12.49
CA GLY A 40 -6.11 0.94 -13.25
C GLY A 40 -5.00 -0.09 -13.51
N ARG A 41 -3.79 0.07 -12.95
CA ARG A 41 -2.72 -0.93 -13.06
C ARG A 41 -2.15 -1.27 -11.69
N ALA A 42 -2.19 -2.55 -11.31
CA ALA A 42 -1.51 -3.04 -10.12
C ALA A 42 0.00 -2.75 -10.25
N SER A 43 0.65 -2.38 -9.13
CA SER A 43 2.12 -2.30 -9.10
C SER A 43 2.71 -3.69 -9.36
N VAL A 44 3.97 -3.74 -9.78
CA VAL A 44 4.71 -5.01 -9.95
C VAL A 44 4.63 -5.83 -8.67
N ASP A 45 4.91 -5.21 -7.52
CA ASP A 45 4.81 -5.85 -6.20
C ASP A 45 3.41 -6.44 -5.92
N ALA A 46 2.33 -5.72 -6.26
CA ALA A 46 0.98 -6.21 -6.07
C ALA A 46 0.65 -7.40 -6.98
N ALA A 47 1.19 -7.43 -8.20
CA ALA A 47 1.06 -8.56 -9.12
C ALA A 47 1.85 -9.79 -8.65
N GLU A 48 3.05 -9.59 -8.10
CA GLU A 48 3.86 -10.66 -7.50
C GLU A 48 3.18 -11.25 -6.26
N LEU A 49 2.65 -10.40 -5.37
CA LEU A 49 1.85 -10.81 -4.22
C LEU A 49 0.64 -11.66 -4.63
N ALA A 50 -0.07 -11.24 -5.68
CA ALA A 50 -1.19 -12.00 -6.22
C ALA A 50 -0.74 -13.35 -6.80
N ALA A 51 0.39 -13.39 -7.50
CA ALA A 51 0.96 -14.62 -8.07
C ALA A 51 1.44 -15.59 -6.99
N ALA A 52 1.99 -15.08 -5.89
CA ALA A 52 2.48 -15.87 -4.76
C ALA A 52 1.37 -16.58 -3.97
N ARG A 53 0.09 -16.22 -4.19
CA ARG A 53 -1.08 -16.79 -3.50
C ARG A 53 -0.89 -16.83 -1.98
N LEU A 54 -0.28 -15.78 -1.42
CA LEU A 54 -0.06 -15.68 0.02
C LEU A 54 -1.39 -15.79 0.75
N THR A 55 -1.40 -16.57 1.83
CA THR A 55 -2.55 -16.71 2.71
C THR A 55 -2.09 -16.72 4.16
N LEU A 56 -2.87 -16.07 5.01
CA LEU A 56 -2.75 -16.12 6.46
C LEU A 56 -3.67 -17.19 7.05
N ALA A 57 -4.43 -17.91 6.21
CA ALA A 57 -5.37 -18.97 6.58
C ALA A 57 -6.26 -18.53 7.76
N GLY A 58 -6.31 -19.31 8.83
CA GLY A 58 -7.11 -19.02 10.03
C GLY A 58 -6.48 -18.04 11.02
N LYS A 59 -5.35 -17.39 10.72
CA LYS A 59 -4.70 -16.47 11.67
C LYS A 59 -5.55 -15.21 11.87
N PRO A 60 -5.86 -14.80 13.11
CA PRO A 60 -6.59 -13.55 13.34
C PRO A 60 -5.90 -12.34 12.73
N LEU A 61 -6.65 -11.50 12.02
CA LEU A 61 -6.13 -10.28 11.39
C LEU A 61 -7.14 -9.13 11.51
N ALA A 62 -6.69 -7.99 12.03
CA ALA A 62 -7.45 -6.75 12.03
C ALA A 62 -6.69 -5.71 11.19
N VAL A 63 -7.39 -5.11 10.22
CA VAL A 63 -6.89 -3.99 9.41
C VAL A 63 -7.70 -2.75 9.77
N LEU A 64 -7.03 -1.65 10.10
CA LEU A 64 -7.67 -0.38 10.42
C LEU A 64 -7.37 0.63 9.32
N THR A 65 -8.41 1.14 8.67
CA THR A 65 -8.31 2.12 7.59
C THR A 65 -8.71 3.50 8.08
N ALA A 66 -7.88 4.50 7.80
CA ALA A 66 -8.18 5.90 8.09
C ALA A 66 -9.43 6.39 7.32
N GLY A 67 -10.40 6.96 8.02
CA GLY A 67 -11.65 7.50 7.47
C GLY A 67 -11.81 9.01 7.64
N GLY A 68 -10.71 9.77 7.77
CA GLY A 68 -10.72 11.22 7.92
C GLY A 68 -11.18 11.99 6.66
N ARG A 69 -11.56 13.26 6.85
CA ARG A 69 -12.01 14.16 5.76
C ARG A 69 -10.95 14.25 4.65
N GLY A 70 -11.36 14.03 3.40
CA GLY A 70 -10.47 14.00 2.23
C GLY A 70 -10.17 12.59 1.69
N ASN A 71 -10.57 11.54 2.41
CA ASN A 71 -10.41 10.15 1.97
C ASN A 71 -11.52 9.65 1.02
N ASP A 72 -12.34 10.50 0.43
CA ASP A 72 -13.41 10.05 -0.49
C ASP A 72 -13.02 10.15 -1.98
N ALA A 73 -11.80 10.61 -2.29
CA ALA A 73 -11.27 10.72 -3.64
C ALA A 73 -10.58 9.42 -4.14
N GLY A 74 -10.32 9.32 -5.45
CA GLY A 74 -9.78 8.14 -6.12
C GLY A 74 -8.60 7.43 -5.44
N PRO A 75 -7.55 8.14 -4.96
CA PRO A 75 -6.43 7.51 -4.24
C PRO A 75 -6.86 6.80 -2.95
N ALA A 76 -7.85 7.34 -2.25
CA ALA A 76 -8.34 6.80 -0.99
C ALA A 76 -9.30 5.62 -1.19
N GLN A 77 -9.95 5.51 -2.35
CA GLN A 77 -10.67 4.30 -2.74
C GLN A 77 -9.71 3.14 -3.02
N ALA A 78 -8.67 3.35 -3.84
CA ALA A 78 -7.66 2.31 -4.10
C ALA A 78 -6.98 1.86 -2.81
N TRP A 79 -6.79 2.77 -1.85
CA TRP A 79 -6.29 2.47 -0.52
C TRP A 79 -7.21 1.55 0.28
N ARG A 80 -8.53 1.85 0.32
CA ARG A 80 -9.54 0.98 0.96
C ARG A 80 -9.55 -0.41 0.35
N GLU A 81 -9.57 -0.50 -0.98
CA GLU A 81 -9.56 -1.78 -1.69
C GLU A 81 -8.27 -2.57 -1.41
N GLY A 82 -7.13 -1.90 -1.29
CA GLY A 82 -5.88 -2.54 -0.85
C GLY A 82 -5.98 -3.13 0.54
N HIS A 83 -6.54 -2.39 1.49
CA HIS A 83 -6.77 -2.87 2.85
C HIS A 83 -7.78 -4.02 2.91
N ASP A 84 -8.81 -4.02 2.06
CA ASP A 84 -9.76 -5.13 1.94
C ASP A 84 -9.06 -6.39 1.41
N ARG A 85 -8.16 -6.24 0.42
CA ARG A 85 -7.34 -7.36 -0.09
C ARG A 85 -6.44 -7.95 0.99
N ILE A 86 -5.82 -7.10 1.83
CA ILE A 86 -5.00 -7.57 2.96
C ILE A 86 -5.85 -8.33 3.97
N ALA A 87 -7.02 -7.81 4.33
CA ALA A 87 -7.94 -8.48 5.24
C ALA A 87 -8.36 -9.86 4.70
N ALA A 88 -8.60 -9.97 3.39
CA ALA A 88 -8.98 -11.21 2.73
C ALA A 88 -7.89 -12.29 2.71
N LEU A 89 -6.63 -11.98 3.05
CA LEU A 89 -5.58 -12.99 3.21
C LEU A 89 -5.88 -13.96 4.36
N SER A 90 -6.68 -13.53 5.35
CA SER A 90 -7.13 -14.34 6.48
C SER A 90 -8.63 -14.65 6.37
N THR A 91 -9.04 -15.88 6.67
CA THR A 91 -10.46 -16.26 6.78
C THR A 91 -11.16 -15.60 7.96
N ARG A 92 -10.39 -15.08 8.93
CA ARG A 92 -10.86 -14.31 10.09
C ARG A 92 -10.53 -12.82 9.98
N GLY A 93 -10.01 -12.38 8.83
CA GLY A 93 -9.58 -11.02 8.60
C GLY A 93 -10.74 -10.04 8.48
N ARG A 94 -10.58 -8.84 9.04
CA ARG A 94 -11.55 -7.74 8.88
C ARG A 94 -10.86 -6.41 8.69
N ASN A 95 -11.32 -5.64 7.70
CA ASN A 95 -10.99 -4.23 7.55
C ASN A 95 -12.08 -3.36 8.21
N THR A 96 -11.65 -2.41 9.04
CA THR A 96 -12.55 -1.44 9.70
C THR A 96 -12.13 -0.02 9.35
N ILE A 97 -13.05 0.76 8.81
CA ILE A 97 -12.84 2.19 8.57
C ILE A 97 -13.04 2.94 9.88
N ILE A 98 -12.00 3.65 10.31
CA ILE A 98 -12.00 4.45 11.53
C ILE A 98 -12.28 5.91 11.15
N ALA A 99 -13.50 6.35 11.42
CA ALA A 99 -13.91 7.73 11.19
C ALA A 99 -13.03 8.71 11.99
N ASN A 100 -12.81 9.90 11.43
CA ASN A 100 -12.04 10.97 12.08
C ASN A 100 -10.61 10.55 12.48
N ALA A 101 -9.96 9.71 11.67
CA ALA A 101 -8.55 9.36 11.82
C ALA A 101 -7.81 9.61 10.50
N GLY A 102 -6.62 10.18 10.60
CA GLY A 102 -5.66 10.32 9.51
C GLY A 102 -4.70 9.14 9.45
N HIS A 103 -3.51 9.36 8.91
CA HIS A 103 -2.48 8.33 8.77
C HIS A 103 -2.09 7.69 10.12
N THR A 104 -2.12 8.46 11.20
CA THR A 104 -1.70 8.06 12.55
C THR A 104 -2.88 7.70 13.44
N ILE A 105 -3.61 6.63 13.09
CA ILE A 105 -4.82 6.18 13.80
C ILE A 105 -4.59 5.94 15.30
N GLN A 106 -3.40 5.50 15.71
CA GLN A 106 -3.06 5.29 17.12
C GLN A 106 -3.00 6.58 17.94
N VAL A 107 -2.76 7.72 17.29
CA VAL A 107 -2.77 9.04 17.92
C VAL A 107 -4.19 9.61 17.92
N ASP A 108 -4.86 9.53 16.78
CA ASP A 108 -6.19 10.12 16.59
C ASP A 108 -7.30 9.34 17.32
N GLN A 109 -7.21 8.00 17.26
CA GLN A 109 -8.23 7.05 17.73
C GLN A 109 -7.59 5.88 18.51
N PRO A 110 -6.84 6.15 19.61
CA PRO A 110 -6.13 5.11 20.36
C PRO A 110 -7.05 4.00 20.87
N ARG A 111 -8.32 4.31 21.18
CA ARG A 111 -9.31 3.32 21.64
C ARG A 111 -9.63 2.28 20.57
N ALA A 112 -9.72 2.69 19.30
CA ALA A 112 -9.96 1.78 18.18
C ALA A 112 -8.80 0.79 18.02
N VAL A 113 -7.56 1.28 18.15
CA VAL A 113 -6.36 0.43 18.09
C VAL A 113 -6.31 -0.55 19.26
N ILE A 114 -6.55 -0.09 20.49
CA ILE A 114 -6.57 -0.96 21.67
C ILE A 114 -7.64 -2.06 21.53
N ALA A 115 -8.83 -1.72 21.04
CA ALA A 115 -9.90 -2.69 20.82
C ALA A 115 -9.51 -3.74 19.76
N ALA A 116 -8.91 -3.31 18.65
CA ALA A 116 -8.45 -4.20 17.60
C ALA A 116 -7.36 -5.16 18.10
N VAL A 117 -6.37 -4.66 18.84
CA VAL A 117 -5.29 -5.48 19.43
C VAL A 117 -5.87 -6.50 20.40
N ARG A 118 -6.76 -6.08 21.31
CA ARG A 118 -7.43 -7.00 22.25
C ARG A 118 -8.19 -8.09 21.50
N SER A 119 -8.97 -7.72 20.48
CA SER A 119 -9.73 -8.67 19.66
C SER A 119 -8.83 -9.74 19.03
N VAL A 120 -7.69 -9.33 18.43
CA VAL A 120 -6.71 -10.25 17.83
C VAL A 120 -6.07 -11.16 18.87
N VAL A 121 -5.67 -10.63 20.02
CA VAL A 121 -5.03 -11.41 21.10
C VAL A 121 -6.00 -12.45 21.67
N GLU A 122 -7.24 -12.06 21.96
CA GLU A 122 -8.25 -13.01 22.45
C GLU A 122 -8.56 -14.08 21.40
N ALA A 123 -8.67 -13.68 20.13
CA ALA A 123 -8.89 -14.60 19.01
C ALA A 123 -7.74 -15.62 18.82
N ALA A 124 -6.51 -15.26 19.17
CA ALA A 124 -5.33 -16.13 19.09
C ALA A 124 -5.14 -17.01 20.35
N ARG A 125 -5.66 -16.58 21.50
CA ARG A 125 -5.63 -17.37 22.75
C ARG A 125 -6.72 -18.43 22.83
N GLY A 126 -7.82 -18.23 22.10
CA GLY A 126 -8.89 -19.21 21.97
C GLY A 126 -8.68 -20.26 20.87
N GLU A 127 -7.49 -20.31 20.28
CA GLU A 127 -6.99 -21.43 19.47
C GLU A 127 -6.31 -22.47 20.36
#